data_AF-A0A9X1L6H7-F1
#
_entry.id   AF-A0A9X1L6H7-F1
#
_cell.length_a   1.000
_cell.length_b   1.000
_cell.length_c   1.000
_cell.angle_alpha   90.00
_cell.angle_beta   90.00
_cell.angle_gamma   90.00
#
_symmetry.space_group_name_H-M   'P 1'
#
loop_
_entity.id
_entity.type
_entity.pdbx_description
1 polymer ?
#
loop_
_entity_poly.entity_id
_entity_poly.type
_entity_poly.pdbx_seq_one_letter_code
_entity_poly.pdbx_strand_id
1 'polypeptide(L)'
;MRTRPGRGKEADLMVGLFVLLLGGLALWQAAVIPASPLYAQVGPKAVPYAVGAGLLALGAGLTVSALRGGWSWTLEEVQEAPPTNWRALGLLLAGLAANLALIGPFGFSVAASAQFVLVAAAFGSRKLLRDLVLALVLTLAVWFGFVEGLGVNIGAGLLEGLVLQALGREVF
;
A
#
# COMPACT_ATOMS: atom_id res chain seq x y z
N MET A 1 -23.33 31.89 3.62
CA MET A 1 -23.36 30.61 2.86
C MET A 1 -24.08 29.56 3.71
N ARG A 2 -25.21 29.01 3.26
CA ARG A 2 -25.93 27.93 3.97
C ARG A 2 -25.22 26.60 3.71
N THR A 3 -24.45 26.09 4.67
CA THR A 3 -24.00 24.69 4.65
C THR A 3 -25.22 23.78 4.80
N ARG A 4 -25.40 22.82 3.89
CA ARG A 4 -26.51 21.86 3.97
C ARG A 4 -26.21 20.86 5.09
N PRO A 5 -27.03 20.74 6.14
CA PRO A 5 -26.75 19.90 7.32
C PRO A 5 -26.77 18.37 7.08
N GLY A 6 -26.87 17.91 5.83
CA GLY A 6 -26.86 16.49 5.45
C GLY A 6 -25.56 15.99 4.80
N ARG A 7 -24.73 16.86 4.21
CA ARG A 7 -23.66 16.44 3.29
C ARG A 7 -22.42 15.83 3.96
N GLY A 8 -22.17 16.16 5.23
CA GLY A 8 -21.03 15.61 5.99
C GLY A 8 -21.27 14.20 6.54
N LYS A 9 -22.50 13.91 6.99
CA LYS A 9 -22.83 12.61 7.61
C LYS A 9 -22.75 11.45 6.63
N GLU A 10 -23.23 11.64 5.40
CA GLU A 10 -23.16 10.64 4.34
C GLU A 10 -21.71 10.33 3.98
N ALA A 11 -20.87 11.36 3.84
CA ALA A 11 -19.44 11.20 3.56
C ALA A 11 -18.70 10.47 4.70
N ASP A 12 -18.96 10.85 5.96
CA ASP A 12 -18.36 10.20 7.15
C ASP A 12 -18.74 8.73 7.24
N LEU A 13 -20.00 8.42 6.93
CA LEU A 13 -20.49 7.04 6.90
C LEU A 13 -19.80 6.24 5.78
N MET A 14 -19.64 6.83 4.59
CA MET A 14 -18.92 6.19 3.49
C MET A 14 -17.46 5.92 3.85
N VAL A 15 -16.79 6.84 4.54
CA VAL A 15 -15.41 6.65 5.02
C VAL A 15 -15.35 5.50 6.03
N GLY A 16 -16.22 5.48 7.03
CA GLY A 16 -16.26 4.39 8.02
C GLY A 16 -16.51 3.02 7.36
N LEU A 17 -17.47 2.95 6.45
CA LEU A 17 -17.79 1.72 5.72
C LEU A 17 -16.65 1.27 4.79
N PHE A 18 -15.97 2.22 4.14
CA PHE A 18 -14.80 1.92 3.30
C PHE A 18 -13.65 1.34 4.12
N VAL A 19 -13.35 1.91 5.29
CA VAL A 19 -12.33 1.37 6.20
C VAL A 19 -12.71 -0.02 6.72
N LEU A 20 -13.98 -0.25 7.05
CA LEU A 20 -14.49 -1.59 7.40
C LEU A 20 -14.29 -2.59 6.27
N LEU A 21 -14.60 -2.19 5.04
CA LEU A 21 -14.41 -3.04 3.86
C LEU A 21 -12.94 -3.39 3.65
N LEU A 22 -12.02 -2.42 3.77
CA LEU A 22 -10.58 -2.69 3.68
C LEU A 22 -10.08 -3.60 4.79
N GLY A 23 -10.55 -3.42 6.03
CA GLY A 23 -10.22 -4.31 7.15
C GLY A 23 -10.70 -5.74 6.91
N GLY A 24 -11.95 -5.91 6.46
CA GLY A 24 -12.51 -7.22 6.09
C GLY A 24 -11.75 -7.89 4.95
N LEU A 25 -11.42 -7.12 3.91
CA LEU A 25 -10.61 -7.59 2.78
C LEU A 25 -9.21 -8.04 3.23
N ALA A 26 -8.56 -7.28 4.11
CA ALA A 26 -7.24 -7.62 4.66
C ALA A 26 -7.28 -8.93 5.47
N LEU A 27 -8.30 -9.10 6.31
CA LEU A 27 -8.48 -10.33 7.10
C LEU A 27 -8.77 -11.55 6.21
N TRP A 28 -9.59 -11.36 5.17
CA TRP A 28 -9.85 -12.42 4.21
C TRP A 28 -8.58 -12.83 3.47
N GLN A 29 -7.82 -11.88 2.94
CA GLN A 29 -6.52 -12.13 2.32
C GLN A 29 -5.56 -12.86 3.27
N ALA A 30 -5.46 -12.43 4.53
CA ALA A 30 -4.65 -13.09 5.55
C ALA A 30 -5.08 -14.55 5.80
N ALA A 31 -6.39 -14.83 5.77
CA ALA A 31 -6.92 -16.16 5.96
C ALA A 31 -6.51 -17.12 4.84
N VAL A 32 -6.47 -16.65 3.59
CA VAL A 32 -6.13 -17.46 2.40
C VAL A 32 -4.62 -17.73 2.27
N ILE A 33 -3.75 -17.00 2.98
CA ILE A 33 -2.29 -17.25 2.94
C ILE A 33 -2.00 -18.73 3.32
N PRO A 34 -1.26 -19.50 2.52
CA PRO A 34 -0.86 -20.86 2.90
C PRO A 34 -0.02 -20.84 4.17
N ALA A 35 -0.33 -21.70 5.14
CA ALA A 35 0.53 -21.86 6.30
C ALA A 35 1.79 -22.63 5.88
N SER A 36 2.96 -21.98 5.94
CA SER A 36 4.23 -22.69 5.76
C SER A 36 4.43 -23.69 6.92
N PRO A 37 4.89 -24.93 6.66
CA PRO A 37 5.23 -25.90 7.70
C PRO A 37 6.41 -25.46 8.59
N LEU A 38 7.15 -24.40 8.22
CA LEU A 38 8.25 -23.91 9.03
C LEU A 38 7.73 -23.29 10.33
N TYR A 39 8.19 -23.85 11.44
CA TYR A 39 7.83 -23.50 12.81
C TYR A 39 8.35 -22.09 13.17
N ALA A 40 7.62 -21.04 12.80
CA ALA A 40 7.82 -19.69 13.33
C ALA A 40 6.95 -19.53 14.59
N GLN A 41 7.56 -19.10 15.71
CA GLN A 41 6.84 -18.78 16.95
C GLN A 41 5.72 -17.75 16.73
N VAL A 42 5.89 -16.88 15.74
CA VAL A 42 4.88 -15.96 15.23
C VAL A 42 4.72 -16.23 13.73
N GLY A 43 3.57 -16.77 13.33
CA GLY A 43 3.30 -17.09 11.92
C GLY A 43 3.22 -15.83 11.04
N PRO A 44 3.47 -15.96 9.72
CA PRO A 44 3.47 -14.83 8.78
C PRO A 44 2.12 -14.10 8.68
N LYS A 45 1.05 -14.72 9.18
CA LYS A 45 -0.30 -14.14 9.22
C LYS A 45 -0.53 -13.19 10.39
N ALA A 46 0.29 -13.21 11.45
CA ALA A 46 0.02 -12.48 12.68
C ALA A 46 -0.09 -10.96 12.46
N VAL A 47 0.86 -10.38 11.71
CA VAL A 47 0.85 -8.95 11.39
C VAL A 47 -0.36 -8.56 10.51
N PRO A 48 -0.65 -9.25 9.39
CA PRO A 48 -1.87 -9.00 8.62
C PRO A 48 -3.16 -9.09 9.46
N TYR A 49 -3.27 -10.07 10.35
CA TYR A 49 -4.42 -10.20 11.25
C TYR A 49 -4.54 -9.02 12.21
N ALA A 50 -3.44 -8.60 12.84
CA ALA A 50 -3.43 -7.46 13.76
C ALA A 50 -3.84 -6.16 13.05
N VAL A 51 -3.28 -5.89 11.86
CA VAL A 51 -3.63 -4.71 11.05
C VAL A 51 -5.10 -4.76 10.61
N GLY A 52 -5.57 -5.91 10.10
CA GLY A 52 -6.96 -6.07 9.68
C GLY A 52 -7.95 -5.90 10.83
N ALA A 53 -7.65 -6.44 12.02
CA ALA A 53 -8.45 -6.26 13.22
C ALA A 53 -8.47 -4.78 13.68
N GLY A 54 -7.31 -4.11 13.65
CA GLY A 54 -7.21 -2.68 13.94
C GLY A 54 -8.05 -1.83 12.98
N LEU A 55 -7.99 -2.12 11.68
CA LEU A 55 -8.81 -1.45 10.67
C LEU A 55 -10.31 -1.68 10.91
N LEU A 56 -10.72 -2.90 11.28
CA LEU A 56 -12.12 -3.16 11.63
C LEU A 56 -12.58 -2.38 12.86
N ALA A 57 -11.75 -2.32 13.91
CA ALA A 57 -12.07 -1.58 15.12
C ALA A 57 -12.20 -0.07 14.83
N LEU A 58 -11.26 0.50 14.08
CA LEU A 58 -11.30 1.91 13.66
C LEU A 58 -12.48 2.18 12.74
N GLY A 59 -12.72 1.34 11.74
CA GLY A 59 -13.84 1.45 10.82
C GLY A 59 -15.18 1.41 11.55
N ALA A 60 -15.35 0.50 12.52
CA ALA A 60 -16.56 0.43 13.35
C ALA A 60 -16.74 1.69 14.20
N GLY A 61 -15.66 2.20 14.82
CA GLY A 61 -15.69 3.45 15.57
C GLY A 61 -16.09 4.65 14.70
N LEU A 62 -15.52 4.76 13.50
CA LEU A 62 -15.87 5.77 12.50
C LEU A 62 -17.34 5.63 12.08
N THR A 63 -17.81 4.44 11.72
CA THR A 63 -19.22 4.22 11.36
C THR A 63 -20.16 4.63 12.49
N VAL A 64 -19.87 4.26 13.75
CA VAL A 64 -20.68 4.67 14.90
C VAL A 64 -20.66 6.20 15.09
N SER A 65 -19.50 6.84 14.95
CA SER A 65 -19.39 8.30 15.06
C SER A 65 -20.16 9.01 13.93
N ALA A 66 -20.20 8.44 12.73
CA ALA A 66 -20.96 8.98 11.61
C ALA A 66 -22.47 8.91 11.88
N LEU A 67 -22.94 7.77 12.39
CA LEU A 67 -24.34 7.56 12.79
C LEU A 67 -24.77 8.46 13.95
N ARG A 68 -23.84 8.80 14.87
CA ARG A 68 -24.11 9.68 16.03
C ARG A 68 -24.15 11.18 15.70
N GLY A 69 -23.82 11.58 14.47
CA GLY A 69 -23.88 12.99 14.08
C GLY A 69 -22.83 13.44 13.08
N GLY A 70 -21.84 12.60 12.76
CA GLY A 70 -20.73 12.97 11.88
C GLY A 70 -19.73 13.93 12.55
N TRP A 71 -18.50 13.93 12.06
CA TRP A 71 -17.40 14.75 12.57
C TRP A 71 -16.78 15.66 11.49
N SER A 72 -16.93 15.35 10.19
CA SER A 72 -16.25 16.13 9.14
C SER A 72 -16.73 17.57 9.04
N TRP A 73 -17.99 17.82 9.43
CA TRP A 73 -18.58 19.16 9.36
C TRP A 73 -18.03 20.12 10.42
N THR A 74 -17.42 19.61 11.50
CA THR A 74 -16.77 20.44 12.54
C THR A 74 -15.32 20.77 12.21
N LEU A 75 -14.74 20.16 11.17
CA LEU A 75 -13.34 20.34 10.79
C LEU A 75 -13.24 21.34 9.64
N GLU A 76 -12.70 22.53 9.92
CA GLU A 76 -12.53 23.60 8.93
C GLU A 76 -11.62 23.17 7.77
N GLU A 77 -10.58 22.39 8.07
CA GLU A 77 -9.68 21.78 7.07
C GLU A 77 -10.42 20.92 6.03
N VAL A 78 -11.51 20.25 6.42
CA VAL A 78 -12.31 19.43 5.51
C VAL A 78 -13.25 20.29 4.68
N GLN A 79 -13.70 21.44 5.20
CA GLN A 79 -14.54 22.38 4.46
C GLN A 79 -13.73 23.16 3.42
N GLU A 80 -12.47 23.47 3.71
CA GLU A 80 -11.55 24.20 2.83
C GLU A 80 -10.73 23.28 1.92
N ALA A 81 -10.92 21.95 2.03
CA ALA A 81 -10.17 20.98 1.25
C ALA A 81 -10.35 21.24 -0.26
N PRO A 82 -9.24 21.29 -1.03
CA PRO A 82 -9.32 21.43 -2.48
C PRO A 82 -10.03 20.22 -3.11
N PRO A 83 -10.63 20.39 -4.30
CA PRO A 83 -11.30 19.30 -4.98
C PRO A 83 -10.35 18.13 -5.25
N THR A 84 -10.90 16.91 -5.22
CA THR A 84 -10.14 15.67 -5.40
C THR A 84 -9.32 15.70 -6.69
N ASN A 85 -8.01 15.46 -6.57
CA ASN A 85 -7.12 15.35 -7.70
C ASN A 85 -7.23 13.94 -8.33
N TRP A 86 -8.19 13.78 -9.24
CA TRP A 86 -8.42 12.52 -9.95
C TRP A 86 -7.21 12.02 -10.75
N ARG A 87 -6.33 12.93 -11.21
CA ARG A 87 -5.10 12.54 -11.90
C ARG A 87 -4.12 11.88 -10.94
N ALA A 88 -3.93 12.47 -9.77
CA ALA A 88 -3.08 11.87 -8.73
C ALA A 88 -3.63 10.52 -8.30
N LEU A 89 -4.94 10.42 -8.05
CA LEU A 89 -5.58 9.16 -7.68
C LEU A 89 -5.39 8.08 -8.76
N GLY A 90 -5.58 8.43 -10.04
CA GLY A 90 -5.35 7.53 -11.16
C GLY A 90 -3.90 7.05 -11.26
N LEU A 91 -2.92 7.92 -11.01
CA LEU A 91 -1.51 7.57 -11.00
C LEU A 91 -1.14 6.66 -9.84
N LEU A 92 -1.71 6.87 -8.65
CA LEU A 92 -1.52 5.98 -7.50
C LEU A 92 -2.06 4.57 -7.79
N LEU A 93 -3.28 4.48 -8.35
CA LEU A 93 -3.87 3.20 -8.75
C LEU A 93 -3.09 2.52 -9.88
N ALA A 94 -2.61 3.29 -10.85
CA ALA A 94 -1.74 2.78 -11.91
C ALA A 94 -0.41 2.27 -11.34
N GLY A 95 0.17 2.95 -10.34
CA GLY A 95 1.37 2.52 -9.62
C GLY A 95 1.18 1.17 -8.94
N LEU A 96 0.07 1.02 -8.22
CA LEU A 96 -0.29 -0.25 -7.58
C LEU A 96 -0.50 -1.37 -8.61
N ALA A 97 -1.26 -1.10 -9.67
CA ALA A 97 -1.50 -2.08 -10.74
C ALA A 97 -0.21 -2.48 -11.46
N ALA A 98 0.68 -1.51 -11.74
CA ALA A 98 1.98 -1.76 -12.33
C ALA A 98 2.82 -2.65 -11.42
N ASN A 99 2.83 -2.39 -10.11
CA ASN A 99 3.53 -3.25 -9.15
C ASN A 99 3.05 -4.70 -9.21
N LEU A 100 1.73 -4.91 -9.13
CA LEU A 100 1.11 -6.24 -9.18
C LEU A 100 1.42 -6.97 -10.50
N ALA A 101 1.43 -6.25 -11.63
CA ALA A 101 1.70 -6.84 -12.93
C ALA A 101 3.20 -7.14 -13.16
N LEU A 102 4.09 -6.32 -12.62
CA LEU A 102 5.54 -6.40 -12.83
C LEU A 102 6.23 -7.35 -11.84
N ILE A 103 5.70 -7.52 -10.63
CA ILE A 103 6.40 -8.25 -9.56
C ILE A 103 6.62 -9.72 -9.91
N GLY A 104 5.68 -10.35 -10.60
CA GLY A 104 5.82 -11.73 -11.07
C GLY A 104 6.95 -11.91 -12.09
N PRO A 105 6.92 -11.24 -13.25
CA PRO A 105 7.92 -11.44 -14.30
C PRO A 105 9.27 -10.72 -14.06
N PHE A 106 9.27 -9.54 -13.43
CA PHE A 106 10.46 -8.67 -13.35
C PHE A 106 11.06 -8.55 -11.94
N GLY A 107 10.44 -9.15 -10.93
CA GLY A 107 10.93 -9.12 -9.56
C GLY A 107 10.54 -7.87 -8.77
N PHE A 108 11.00 -7.85 -7.52
CA PHE A 108 10.63 -6.83 -6.56
C PHE A 108 11.19 -5.46 -6.93
N SER A 109 12.48 -5.36 -7.28
CA SER A 109 13.14 -4.07 -7.47
C SER A 109 12.56 -3.29 -8.67
N VAL A 110 12.27 -3.97 -9.78
CA VAL A 110 11.66 -3.34 -10.96
C VAL A 110 10.23 -2.91 -10.67
N ALA A 111 9.42 -3.81 -10.08
CA ALA A 111 8.03 -3.53 -9.78
C ALA A 111 7.87 -2.39 -8.77
N ALA A 112 8.68 -2.38 -7.72
CA ALA A 112 8.67 -1.33 -6.71
C ALA A 112 9.19 0.00 -7.28
N SER A 113 10.17 -0.03 -8.18
CA SER A 113 10.66 1.17 -8.85
C SER A 113 9.62 1.80 -9.77
N ALA A 114 8.90 0.99 -10.55
CA ALA A 114 7.81 1.47 -11.39
C ALA A 114 6.68 2.11 -10.56
N GLN A 115 6.30 1.45 -9.46
CA GLN A 115 5.34 2.02 -8.51
C GLN A 115 5.81 3.36 -7.94
N PHE A 116 7.06 3.43 -7.50
CA PHE A 116 7.63 4.66 -6.93
C PHE A 116 7.58 5.82 -7.92
N VAL A 117 7.97 5.61 -9.18
CA VAL A 117 7.96 6.66 -10.21
C VAL A 117 6.54 7.15 -10.48
N LEU A 118 5.56 6.25 -10.53
CA LEU A 118 4.15 6.61 -10.73
C LEU A 118 3.58 7.37 -9.53
N VAL A 119 3.95 7.00 -8.30
CA VAL A 119 3.57 7.73 -7.09
C VAL A 119 4.25 9.11 -7.07
N ALA A 120 5.53 9.22 -7.39
CA ALA A 120 6.24 10.50 -7.47
C ALA A 120 5.61 11.43 -8.53
N ALA A 121 5.18 10.87 -9.66
CA ALA A 121 4.41 11.59 -10.68
C ALA A 121 3.04 12.05 -10.15
N ALA A 122 2.37 11.24 -9.31
CA ALA A 122 1.09 11.61 -8.68
C ALA A 122 1.22 12.85 -7.78
N PHE A 123 2.37 13.00 -7.10
CA PHE A 123 2.69 14.18 -6.29
C PHE A 123 3.23 15.37 -7.11
N GLY A 124 3.29 15.25 -8.44
CA GLY A 124 3.68 16.34 -9.33
C GLY A 124 5.17 16.44 -9.64
N SER A 125 5.96 15.40 -9.33
CA SER A 125 7.35 15.36 -9.79
C SER A 125 7.41 15.37 -11.32
N ARG A 126 8.22 16.26 -11.86
CA ARG A 126 8.51 16.34 -13.31
C ARG A 126 9.85 15.68 -13.67
N LYS A 127 10.59 15.15 -12.68
CA LYS A 127 11.95 14.65 -12.85
C LYS A 127 11.99 13.13 -12.84
N LEU A 128 11.27 12.50 -13.77
CA LEU A 128 11.12 11.04 -13.88
C LEU A 128 12.46 10.28 -13.83
N LEU A 129 13.51 10.81 -14.46
CA LEU A 129 14.85 10.22 -14.44
C LEU A 129 15.47 10.18 -13.02
N ARG A 130 15.31 11.25 -12.25
CA ARG A 130 15.83 11.30 -10.87
C ARG A 130 15.04 10.36 -9.96
N ASP A 131 13.72 10.35 -10.14
CA ASP A 131 12.84 9.49 -9.35
C ASP A 131 13.12 8.02 -9.66
N LEU A 132 13.36 7.68 -10.92
CA LEU A 132 13.72 6.32 -11.34
C LEU A 132 15.05 5.87 -10.72
N VAL A 133 16.09 6.71 -10.79
CA VAL A 133 17.40 6.36 -10.19
C VAL A 133 17.27 6.20 -8.68
N LEU A 134 16.56 7.11 -8.00
CA LEU A 134 16.36 7.04 -6.56
C LEU A 134 15.56 5.78 -6.17
N ALA A 135 14.50 5.48 -6.93
CA ALA A 135 13.67 4.30 -6.73
C ALA A 135 14.49 3.02 -6.89
N LEU A 136 15.30 2.94 -7.94
CA LEU A 136 16.13 1.77 -8.20
C LEU A 136 17.16 1.56 -7.08
N VAL A 137 17.85 2.61 -6.65
CA VAL A 137 18.83 2.55 -5.56
C VAL A 137 18.16 2.10 -4.25
N LEU A 138 17.03 2.71 -3.89
CA LEU A 138 16.31 2.37 -2.66
C LEU A 138 15.78 0.94 -2.69
N THR A 139 15.15 0.52 -3.78
CA THR A 139 14.55 -0.81 -3.89
C THR A 139 15.60 -1.91 -3.93
N LEU A 140 16.76 -1.68 -4.55
CA LEU A 140 17.91 -2.59 -4.49
C LEU A 140 18.52 -2.64 -3.08
N ALA A 141 18.66 -1.50 -2.40
CA ALA A 141 19.16 -1.48 -1.02
C ALA A 141 18.23 -2.25 -0.06
N VAL A 142 16.92 -2.09 -0.21
CA VAL A 142 15.92 -2.85 0.56
C VAL A 142 16.01 -4.34 0.21
N TRP A 143 16.05 -4.69 -1.07
CA TRP A 143 16.19 -6.09 -1.49
C TRP A 143 17.45 -6.74 -0.90
N PHE A 144 18.59 -6.06 -0.97
CA PHE A 144 19.85 -6.52 -0.38
C PHE A 144 19.74 -6.69 1.14
N GLY A 145 19.08 -5.76 1.83
CA GLY A 145 18.84 -5.85 3.27
C GLY A 145 18.00 -7.07 3.67
N PHE A 146 17.05 -7.49 2.83
CA PHE A 146 16.25 -8.69 3.08
C PHE A 146 16.97 -9.99 2.72
N VAL A 147 17.71 -10.00 1.62
CA VAL A 147 18.50 -11.16 1.22
C VAL A 147 19.61 -11.42 2.24
N GLU A 148 20.43 -10.42 2.54
CA GLU A 148 21.59 -10.60 3.41
C GLU A 148 21.24 -10.52 4.90
N GLY A 149 20.27 -9.69 5.27
CA GLY A 149 19.89 -9.48 6.67
C GLY A 149 18.89 -10.51 7.20
N LEU A 150 17.93 -10.95 6.38
CA LEU A 150 16.89 -11.90 6.80
C LEU A 150 17.00 -13.26 6.14
N GLY A 151 17.81 -13.43 5.08
CA GLY A 151 17.87 -14.68 4.31
C GLY A 151 16.58 -14.97 3.55
N VAL A 152 15.71 -13.98 3.34
CA VAL A 152 14.39 -14.15 2.72
C VAL A 152 14.40 -13.57 1.31
N ASN A 153 14.16 -14.42 0.32
CA ASN A 153 14.00 -14.00 -1.06
C ASN A 153 12.56 -13.50 -1.28
N ILE A 154 12.38 -12.17 -1.35
CA ILE A 154 11.07 -11.51 -1.51
C ILE A 154 10.64 -11.37 -2.97
N GLY A 155 11.46 -11.85 -3.91
CA GLY A 155 11.20 -11.77 -5.34
C GLY A 155 12.50 -11.67 -6.12
N ALA A 156 12.97 -12.81 -6.64
CA ALA A 156 14.09 -12.87 -7.58
C ALA A 156 13.55 -12.77 -9.01
N GLY A 157 13.44 -11.54 -9.51
CA GLY A 157 13.20 -11.31 -10.93
C GLY A 157 14.47 -11.40 -11.76
N LEU A 158 14.35 -11.09 -13.05
CA LEU A 158 15.45 -11.07 -14.01
C LEU A 158 16.66 -10.23 -13.56
N LEU A 159 16.45 -9.10 -12.87
CA LEU A 159 17.56 -8.25 -12.40
C LEU A 159 18.25 -8.83 -11.16
N GLU A 160 17.47 -9.33 -10.20
CA GLU A 160 18.01 -10.01 -9.03
C GLU A 160 18.83 -11.25 -9.46
N GLY A 161 18.33 -12.02 -10.44
CA GLY A 161 19.04 -13.13 -11.05
C GLY A 161 20.34 -12.71 -11.75
N LEU A 162 20.34 -11.62 -12.52
CA LEU A 162 21.55 -11.08 -13.17
C LEU A 162 22.58 -10.54 -12.15
N VAL A 163 22.13 -9.90 -11.07
CA VAL A 163 23.01 -9.41 -10.00
C VAL A 163 23.64 -10.57 -9.23
N LEU A 164 22.86 -11.60 -8.90
CA LEU A 164 23.36 -12.81 -8.25
C LEU A 164 24.36 -13.57 -9.15
N GLN A 165 24.07 -13.65 -10.44
CA GLN A 165 24.95 -14.26 -11.43
C GLN A 165 26.24 -13.45 -11.64
N ALA A 166 26.17 -12.11 -11.63
CA ALA A 166 27.34 -11.24 -11.67
C ALA A 166 28.20 -11.31 -10.39
N LEU A 167 27.58 -11.63 -9.25
CA LEU A 167 28.24 -11.88 -7.96
C LEU A 167 28.71 -13.34 -7.78
N GLY A 168 28.48 -14.22 -8.78
CA GLY A 168 28.89 -15.62 -8.75
C GLY A 168 28.14 -16.48 -7.72
N ARG A 169 26.92 -16.10 -7.33
CA ARG A 169 26.08 -16.85 -6.39
C ARG A 169 24.87 -17.47 -7.10
N GLU A 170 24.60 -18.74 -6.82
CA GLU A 170 23.55 -19.50 -7.51
C GLU A 170 22.15 -18.98 -7.16
N VAL A 171 21.32 -18.90 -8.19
CA VAL A 171 19.90 -18.55 -8.11
C VAL A 171 19.18 -19.81 -7.64
N PHE A 172 18.80 -19.86 -6.36
CA PHE A 172 17.91 -20.90 -5.82
C PHE A 172 16.44 -20.52 -6.03
#